data_AF-A0AB35FLZ0-F1
#
_entry.id   AF-A0AB35FLZ0-F1
#
_cell.length_a   1.000
_cell.length_b   1.000
_cell.length_c   1.000
_cell.angle_alpha   90.00
_cell.angle_beta   90.00
_cell.angle_gamma   90.00
#
_symmetry.space_group_name_H-M   'P 1'
#
loop_
_entity.id
_entity.type
_entity.pdbx_description
1 polymer ?
#
loop_
_entity_poly.entity_id
_entity_poly.type
_entity_poly.pdbx_seq_one_letter_code
_entity_poly.pdbx_strand_id
1 'polypeptide(L)'
;MNSRISALPPIDPWLASSLLQKAIRRGEIDLAQDAVAKLYRLRGNLVWRRLTLIAFEDIGIGDVDLIAEVTKLSTDQHLRRNVGTDAEIISSLVKRMAEAPKCREPDFLICTAKQAPAHEALRCRVAGLSLAERVSLALSPEEQLVSRSVATWMASGINGGGPITLHEGDLPGLMSGFEKLGLPHPLSSAVAAASGKTKEPIVAMVPLLWAAIKQAGEELTVIKDQLPPSISCRGVPSYAFDKHTRLGKHAVAQLLRENNTVRDCVSDYVPEFRARDMVEMAAFYADAVALDRRVTWTQSVGLEALGIETDMTKIGCPVEGVLPITNVVRNNLDHLNDIRQRLFSSKGLEAAQRTLPLTRGAKP
;
A
#
# COMPACT_ATOMS: atom_id res chain seq x y z
N MET A 1 10.04 22.79 18.51
CA MET A 1 9.23 21.66 19.05
C MET A 1 9.35 21.65 20.57
N ASN A 2 8.29 21.98 21.30
CA ASN A 2 8.18 21.49 22.69
C ASN A 2 8.26 19.97 22.60
N SER A 3 9.23 19.34 23.26
CA SER A 3 9.46 17.90 23.15
C SER A 3 8.30 17.14 23.77
N ARG A 4 7.22 16.93 23.03
CA ARG A 4 6.33 15.81 23.31
C ARG A 4 7.20 14.57 23.19
N ILE A 5 7.47 13.95 24.34
CA ILE A 5 8.05 12.62 24.40
C ILE A 5 7.07 11.75 23.60
N SER A 6 7.55 11.20 22.46
CA SER A 6 6.78 10.30 21.59
C SER A 6 6.05 9.28 22.47
N ALA A 7 4.71 9.21 22.35
CA ALA A 7 3.90 8.34 23.19
C ALA A 7 4.10 6.85 22.84
N LEU A 8 4.69 6.56 21.68
CA LEU A 8 4.97 5.19 21.26
C LEU A 8 6.08 4.52 22.08
N PRO A 9 5.89 3.24 22.46
CA PRO A 9 6.94 2.45 23.11
C PRO A 9 8.13 2.22 22.16
N PRO A 10 9.23 1.64 22.65
CA PRO A 10 10.28 1.10 21.77
C PRO A 10 9.69 0.09 20.77
N ILE A 11 9.76 0.42 19.49
CA ILE A 11 9.31 -0.41 18.37
C ILE A 11 10.41 -0.51 17.32
N ASP A 12 10.40 -1.62 16.57
CA ASP A 12 11.33 -1.80 15.46
C ASP A 12 10.91 -0.98 14.21
N PRO A 13 11.81 -0.83 13.23
CA PRO A 13 11.53 0.00 12.05
C PRO A 13 10.44 -0.56 11.14
N TRP A 14 10.19 -1.87 11.14
CA TRP A 14 9.11 -2.49 10.35
C TRP A 14 7.75 -2.17 10.98
N LEU A 15 7.63 -2.28 12.29
CA LEU A 15 6.43 -1.90 13.01
C LEU A 15 6.16 -0.39 12.90
N ALA A 16 7.19 0.46 13.03
CA ALA A 16 7.03 1.91 12.81
C ALA A 16 6.56 2.23 11.38
N SER A 17 7.07 1.53 10.37
CA SER A 17 6.67 1.71 8.97
C SER A 17 5.26 1.17 8.66
N SER A 18 4.88 0.07 9.31
CA SER A 18 3.53 -0.50 9.25
C SER A 18 2.51 0.46 9.89
N LEU A 19 2.82 0.94 11.10
CA LEU A 19 2.02 1.87 11.86
C LEU A 19 1.82 3.19 11.12
N LEU A 20 2.90 3.79 10.60
CA LEU A 20 2.84 5.04 9.84
C LEU A 20 1.84 4.96 8.68
N GLN A 21 1.97 3.93 7.84
CA GLN A 21 1.13 3.79 6.67
C GLN A 21 -0.36 3.63 7.06
N LYS A 22 -0.64 2.78 8.05
CA LYS A 22 -2.02 2.50 8.46
C LYS A 22 -2.65 3.66 9.23
N ALA A 23 -1.88 4.37 10.06
CA ALA A 23 -2.37 5.57 10.73
C ALA A 23 -2.72 6.67 9.71
N ILE A 24 -1.89 6.87 8.68
CA ILE A 24 -2.23 7.77 7.55
C ILE A 24 -3.53 7.31 6.90
N ARG A 25 -3.62 6.04 6.52
CA ARG A 25 -4.80 5.43 5.88
C ARG A 25 -6.10 5.63 6.67
N ARG A 26 -6.02 5.54 8.01
CA ARG A 26 -7.14 5.69 8.95
C ARG A 26 -7.35 7.13 9.45
N GLY A 27 -6.61 8.11 8.94
CA GLY A 27 -6.75 9.51 9.34
C GLY A 27 -6.28 9.82 10.76
N GLU A 28 -5.47 8.97 11.37
CA GLU A 28 -5.01 9.08 12.76
C GLU A 28 -3.75 9.96 12.84
N ILE A 29 -3.94 11.29 12.77
CA ILE A 29 -2.87 12.29 12.63
C ILE A 29 -1.76 12.17 13.69
N ASP A 30 -2.11 12.23 14.98
CA ASP A 30 -1.14 12.23 16.07
C ASP A 30 -0.28 10.96 16.05
N LEU A 31 -0.94 9.82 15.81
CA LEU A 31 -0.27 8.52 15.74
C LEU A 31 0.63 8.40 14.51
N ALA A 32 0.20 8.92 13.37
CA ALA A 32 1.01 8.97 12.16
C ALA A 32 2.26 9.85 12.36
N GLN A 33 2.13 11.00 13.04
CA GLN A 33 3.25 11.88 13.37
C GLN A 33 4.24 11.22 14.35
N ASP A 34 3.75 10.55 15.38
CA ASP A 34 4.61 9.78 16.29
C ASP A 34 5.33 8.64 15.56
N ALA A 35 4.62 7.91 14.70
CA ALA A 35 5.17 6.81 13.92
C ALA A 35 6.25 7.27 12.93
N VAL A 36 6.03 8.40 12.24
CA VAL A 36 7.02 8.94 11.29
C VAL A 36 8.24 9.49 12.01
N ALA A 37 8.07 10.17 13.15
CA ALA A 37 9.18 10.65 13.97
C ALA A 37 10.05 9.47 14.44
N LYS A 38 9.42 8.38 14.87
CA LYS A 38 10.12 7.14 15.25
C LYS A 38 10.84 6.51 14.06
N LEU A 39 10.17 6.37 12.92
CA LEU A 39 10.75 5.79 11.72
C LEU A 39 11.93 6.63 11.20
N TYR A 40 11.82 7.95 11.20
CA TYR A 40 12.89 8.86 10.79
C TYR A 40 14.12 8.72 11.70
N ARG A 41 13.94 8.64 13.03
CA ARG A 41 15.06 8.36 13.95
C ARG A 41 15.74 7.01 13.67
N LEU A 42 14.96 5.99 13.27
CA LEU A 42 15.46 4.63 13.05
C LEU A 42 16.07 4.40 11.65
N ARG A 43 15.66 5.18 10.65
CA ARG A 43 15.97 4.93 9.22
C ARG A 43 16.44 6.16 8.44
N GLY A 44 16.45 7.34 9.07
CA GLY A 44 16.84 8.61 8.44
C GLY A 44 16.08 8.85 7.14
N ASN A 45 16.84 9.20 6.09
CA ASN A 45 16.31 9.61 4.79
C ASN A 45 15.50 8.54 4.04
N LEU A 46 15.54 7.26 4.46
CA LEU A 46 14.70 6.23 3.84
C LEU A 46 13.20 6.47 4.05
N VAL A 47 12.82 7.29 5.04
CA VAL A 47 11.42 7.68 5.25
C VAL A 47 10.81 8.37 4.03
N TRP A 48 11.60 9.17 3.28
CA TRP A 48 11.12 9.88 2.09
C TRP A 48 10.63 8.93 1.00
N ARG A 49 11.37 7.83 0.75
CA ARG A 49 10.93 6.78 -0.18
C ARG A 49 9.61 6.16 0.27
N ARG A 50 9.45 5.95 1.58
CA ARG A 50 8.23 5.38 2.15
C ARG A 50 7.03 6.33 2.04
N LEU A 51 7.22 7.62 2.32
CA LEU A 51 6.17 8.64 2.16
C LEU A 51 5.72 8.76 0.71
N THR A 52 6.65 8.74 -0.25
CA THR A 52 6.29 8.71 -1.68
C THR A 52 5.46 7.49 -2.02
N LEU A 53 5.82 6.29 -1.54
CA LEU A 53 5.00 5.09 -1.77
C LEU A 53 3.59 5.23 -1.17
N ILE A 54 3.48 5.68 0.08
CA ILE A 54 2.18 5.88 0.73
C ILE A 54 1.34 6.91 -0.02
N ALA A 55 1.94 7.97 -0.55
CA ALA A 55 1.22 8.97 -1.35
C ALA A 55 0.56 8.34 -2.58
N PHE A 56 1.28 7.53 -3.34
CA PHE A 56 0.70 6.86 -4.52
C PHE A 56 -0.23 5.69 -4.16
N GLU A 57 0.03 4.98 -3.06
CA GLU A 57 -0.72 3.77 -2.66
C GLU A 57 -2.01 4.08 -1.90
N ASP A 58 -1.98 5.03 -0.97
CA ASP A 58 -3.08 5.25 -0.01
C ASP A 58 -3.79 6.59 -0.21
N ILE A 59 -3.15 7.59 -0.82
CA ILE A 59 -3.80 8.86 -1.19
C ILE A 59 -4.30 8.74 -2.63
N GLY A 60 -3.43 8.29 -3.54
CA GLY A 60 -3.78 8.00 -4.94
C GLY A 60 -4.47 9.17 -5.64
N ILE A 61 -5.49 8.87 -6.44
CA ILE A 61 -6.28 9.91 -7.13
C ILE A 61 -7.12 10.79 -6.20
N GLY A 62 -7.11 10.55 -4.88
CA GLY A 62 -7.86 11.36 -3.92
C GLY A 62 -7.28 12.75 -3.65
N ASP A 63 -5.97 12.95 -3.85
CA ASP A 63 -5.32 14.27 -3.78
C ASP A 63 -4.02 14.26 -4.60
N VAL A 64 -4.15 14.54 -5.90
CA VAL A 64 -3.04 14.50 -6.87
C VAL A 64 -2.00 15.60 -6.64
N ASP A 65 -2.42 16.74 -6.08
CA ASP A 65 -1.53 17.86 -5.77
C ASP A 65 -0.65 17.51 -4.57
N LEU A 66 -1.22 16.88 -3.54
CA LEU A 66 -0.46 16.37 -2.40
C LEU A 66 0.54 15.29 -2.82
N ILE A 67 0.19 14.39 -3.76
CA ILE A 67 1.14 13.42 -4.32
C ILE A 67 2.32 14.14 -4.98
N ALA A 68 2.05 15.15 -5.80
CA ALA A 68 3.09 15.91 -6.48
C ALA A 68 4.02 16.63 -5.48
N GLU A 69 3.44 17.23 -4.44
CA GLU A 69 4.21 17.91 -3.40
C GLU A 69 5.07 16.95 -2.56
N VAL A 70 4.49 15.84 -2.07
CA VAL A 70 5.24 14.81 -1.32
C VAL A 70 6.38 14.29 -2.16
N THR A 71 6.15 14.03 -3.45
CA THR A 71 7.17 13.53 -4.35
C THR A 71 8.27 14.55 -4.58
N LYS A 72 7.92 15.80 -4.88
CA LYS A 72 8.87 16.89 -5.10
C LYS A 72 9.79 17.06 -3.89
N LEU A 73 9.22 17.11 -2.69
CA LEU A 73 10.00 17.21 -1.45
C LEU A 73 10.84 15.95 -1.20
N SER A 74 10.33 14.75 -1.51
CA SER A 74 11.09 13.49 -1.37
C SER A 74 12.30 13.37 -2.31
N THR A 75 12.26 14.01 -3.48
CA THR A 75 13.31 13.90 -4.51
C THR A 75 14.26 15.09 -4.56
N ASP A 76 13.83 16.26 -4.08
CA ASP A 76 14.65 17.48 -4.10
C ASP A 76 15.13 17.86 -2.69
N GLN A 77 16.36 17.46 -2.35
CA GLN A 77 16.97 17.80 -1.07
C GLN A 77 17.28 19.29 -0.94
N HIS A 78 17.60 19.98 -2.04
CA HIS A 78 17.92 21.41 -2.00
C HIS A 78 16.67 22.21 -1.65
N LEU A 79 15.53 21.89 -2.28
CA LEU A 79 14.24 22.47 -1.95
C LEU A 79 13.90 22.27 -0.47
N ARG A 80 14.05 21.05 0.07
CA ARG A 80 13.76 20.78 1.49
C ARG A 80 14.57 21.68 2.41
N ARG A 81 15.87 21.85 2.15
CA ARG A 81 16.75 22.71 2.97
C ARG A 81 16.32 24.18 2.99
N ASN A 82 15.62 24.64 1.95
CA ASN A 82 15.12 26.01 1.86
C ASN A 82 13.73 26.19 2.50
N VAL A 83 12.99 25.11 2.74
CA VAL A 83 11.63 25.15 3.31
C VAL A 83 11.67 25.00 4.83
N GLY A 84 12.55 24.16 5.37
CA GLY A 84 12.65 23.92 6.81
C GLY A 84 13.50 22.70 7.15
N THR A 85 13.41 22.21 8.39
CA THR A 85 14.08 20.96 8.75
C THR A 85 13.31 19.75 8.21
N ASP A 86 14.02 18.66 7.89
CA ASP A 86 13.37 17.41 7.46
C ASP A 86 12.29 16.95 8.45
N ALA A 87 12.50 17.11 9.77
CA ALA A 87 11.53 16.73 10.78
C ALA A 87 10.23 17.55 10.72
N GLU A 88 10.32 18.86 10.49
CA GLU A 88 9.16 19.75 10.37
C GLU A 88 8.38 19.46 9.09
N ILE A 89 9.10 19.31 7.96
CA ILE A 89 8.49 19.01 6.67
C ILE A 89 7.78 17.65 6.71
N ILE A 90 8.45 16.61 7.21
CA ILE A 90 7.88 15.26 7.34
C ILE A 90 6.61 15.29 8.20
N SER A 91 6.67 15.95 9.37
CA SER A 91 5.54 16.03 10.28
C SER A 91 4.34 16.74 9.66
N SER A 92 4.59 17.82 8.91
CA SER A 92 3.56 18.57 8.18
C SER A 92 2.93 17.74 7.05
N LEU A 93 3.76 17.07 6.24
CA LEU A 93 3.28 16.21 5.16
C LEU A 93 2.45 15.05 5.68
N VAL A 94 2.92 14.36 6.73
CA VAL A 94 2.19 13.22 7.30
C VAL A 94 0.83 13.63 7.87
N LYS A 95 0.74 14.82 8.49
CA LYS A 95 -0.56 15.37 8.90
C LYS A 95 -1.50 15.54 7.70
N ARG A 96 -1.05 16.20 6.64
CA ARG A 96 -1.85 16.42 5.42
C ARG A 96 -2.23 15.11 4.74
N MET A 97 -1.32 14.14 4.67
CA MET A 97 -1.58 12.81 4.14
C MET A 97 -2.63 12.06 4.94
N ALA A 98 -2.62 12.18 6.28
CA ALA A 98 -3.65 11.60 7.13
C ALA A 98 -5.00 12.28 6.94
N GLU A 99 -5.04 13.60 6.74
CA GLU A 99 -6.27 14.37 6.50
C GLU A 99 -6.89 14.16 5.10
N ALA A 100 -6.06 13.86 4.09
CA ALA A 100 -6.47 13.77 2.69
C ALA A 100 -7.51 12.66 2.41
N PRO A 101 -8.31 12.76 1.34
CA PRO A 101 -9.04 11.62 0.82
C PRO A 101 -8.11 10.46 0.43
N LYS A 102 -8.59 9.23 0.58
CA LYS A 102 -7.80 8.00 0.42
C LYS A 102 -8.26 7.21 -0.79
N CYS A 103 -7.31 6.67 -1.55
CA CYS A 103 -7.58 5.79 -2.68
C CYS A 103 -6.55 4.66 -2.72
N ARG A 104 -7.00 3.41 -2.59
CA ARG A 104 -6.16 2.21 -2.72
C ARG A 104 -6.28 1.51 -4.08
N GLU A 105 -7.10 2.03 -4.97
CA GLU A 105 -7.26 1.46 -6.31
C GLU A 105 -5.95 1.36 -7.12
N PRO A 106 -4.94 2.23 -6.94
CA PRO A 106 -3.62 2.00 -7.54
C PRO A 106 -3.01 0.65 -7.16
N ASP A 107 -3.15 0.25 -5.89
CA ASP A 107 -2.67 -1.04 -5.37
C ASP A 107 -3.45 -2.21 -5.97
N PHE A 108 -4.79 -2.11 -5.99
CA PHE A 108 -5.65 -3.14 -6.58
C PHE A 108 -5.33 -3.35 -8.06
N LEU A 109 -5.16 -2.27 -8.82
CA LEU A 109 -4.84 -2.34 -10.25
C LEU A 109 -3.48 -2.95 -10.52
N ILE A 110 -2.43 -2.54 -9.80
CA ILE A 110 -1.09 -3.08 -10.06
C ILE A 110 -0.97 -4.55 -9.63
N CYS A 111 -1.58 -4.92 -8.50
CA CYS A 111 -1.64 -6.32 -8.07
C CYS A 111 -2.36 -7.17 -9.11
N THR A 112 -3.50 -6.69 -9.62
CA THR A 112 -4.27 -7.36 -10.67
C THR A 112 -3.46 -7.51 -11.95
N ALA A 113 -2.90 -6.41 -12.46
CA ALA A 113 -2.12 -6.38 -13.69
C ALA A 113 -0.95 -7.37 -13.64
N LYS A 114 -0.22 -7.38 -12.52
CA LYS A 114 1.02 -8.15 -12.37
C LYS A 114 0.80 -9.59 -11.95
N GLN A 115 -0.21 -9.88 -11.13
CA GLN A 115 -0.26 -11.14 -10.36
C GLN A 115 -1.57 -11.90 -10.47
N ALA A 116 -2.65 -11.34 -11.02
CA ALA A 116 -3.92 -12.06 -11.13
C ALA A 116 -3.74 -13.30 -12.03
N PRO A 117 -3.96 -14.53 -11.53
CA PRO A 117 -3.81 -15.74 -12.33
C PRO A 117 -4.72 -15.75 -13.57
N ALA A 118 -5.94 -15.24 -13.43
CA ALA A 118 -6.93 -15.14 -14.52
C ALA A 118 -6.49 -14.23 -15.69
N HIS A 119 -5.45 -13.42 -15.51
CA HIS A 119 -4.98 -12.46 -16.52
C HIS A 119 -3.62 -12.84 -17.13
N GLU A 120 -3.18 -14.09 -16.97
CA GLU A 120 -1.92 -14.55 -17.59
C GLU A 120 -1.96 -14.45 -19.12
N ALA A 121 -3.03 -14.92 -19.75
CA ALA A 121 -3.20 -14.81 -21.21
C ALA A 121 -3.19 -13.35 -21.70
N LEU A 122 -3.78 -12.44 -20.92
CA LEU A 122 -3.76 -11.01 -21.21
C LEU A 122 -2.34 -10.45 -21.12
N ARG A 123 -1.57 -10.80 -20.07
CA ARG A 123 -0.15 -10.43 -19.95
C ARG A 123 0.66 -10.96 -21.14
N CYS A 124 0.50 -12.22 -21.53
CA CYS A 124 1.17 -12.79 -22.69
C CYS A 124 0.85 -12.01 -23.98
N ARG A 125 -0.43 -11.68 -24.21
CA ARG A 125 -0.87 -10.89 -25.36
C ARG A 125 -0.21 -9.51 -25.38
N VAL A 126 -0.26 -8.77 -24.26
CA VAL A 126 0.31 -7.42 -24.18
C VAL A 126 1.84 -7.43 -24.27
N ALA A 127 2.48 -8.48 -23.76
CA ALA A 127 3.92 -8.68 -23.91
C ALA A 127 4.34 -8.85 -25.39
N GLY A 128 3.46 -9.42 -26.23
CA GLY A 128 3.67 -9.55 -27.67
C GLY A 128 3.49 -8.24 -28.47
N LEU A 129 2.91 -7.20 -27.88
CA LEU A 129 2.73 -5.90 -28.51
C LEU A 129 4.03 -5.09 -28.51
N SER A 130 4.20 -4.25 -29.53
CA SER A 130 5.24 -3.21 -29.55
C SER A 130 5.00 -2.16 -28.46
N LEU A 131 6.04 -1.39 -28.11
CA LEU A 131 5.93 -0.35 -27.09
C LEU A 131 4.86 0.71 -27.43
N ALA A 132 4.77 1.11 -28.70
CA ALA A 132 3.77 2.07 -29.17
C ALA A 132 2.35 1.50 -29.04
N GLU A 133 2.15 0.22 -29.34
CA GLU A 133 0.85 -0.45 -29.16
C GLU A 133 0.47 -0.59 -27.68
N ARG A 134 1.44 -0.87 -26.79
CA ARG A 134 1.18 -0.89 -25.33
C ARG A 134 0.76 0.49 -24.81
N VAL A 135 1.43 1.55 -25.24
CA VAL A 135 1.02 2.93 -24.90
C VAL A 135 -0.38 3.23 -25.44
N SER A 136 -0.65 2.90 -26.70
CA SER A 136 -1.99 3.08 -27.30
C SER A 136 -3.07 2.35 -26.51
N LEU A 137 -2.82 1.08 -26.16
CA LEU A 137 -3.73 0.25 -25.36
C LEU A 137 -3.98 0.85 -23.96
N ALA A 138 -2.95 1.37 -23.29
CA ALA A 138 -3.10 2.00 -21.98
C ALA A 138 -4.03 3.24 -22.01
N LEU A 139 -3.98 4.00 -23.10
CA LEU A 139 -4.69 5.27 -23.28
C LEU A 139 -6.12 5.08 -23.84
N SER A 140 -6.44 3.90 -24.39
CA SER A 140 -7.71 3.63 -25.05
C SER A 140 -8.91 3.65 -24.08
N PRO A 141 -9.93 4.50 -24.29
CA PRO A 141 -11.14 4.50 -23.45
C PRO A 141 -12.05 3.29 -23.70
N GLU A 142 -11.96 2.67 -24.88
CA GLU A 142 -12.79 1.51 -25.28
C GLU A 142 -12.35 0.20 -24.63
N GLU A 143 -11.16 0.20 -24.04
CA GLU A 143 -10.54 -0.99 -23.45
C GLU A 143 -10.86 -1.10 -21.97
N GLN A 144 -11.04 -2.34 -21.51
CA GLN A 144 -11.28 -2.62 -20.10
C GLN A 144 -10.12 -2.10 -19.24
N LEU A 145 -10.43 -1.56 -18.06
CA LEU A 145 -9.44 -0.96 -17.17
C LEU A 145 -8.29 -1.93 -16.79
N VAL A 146 -8.58 -3.23 -16.71
CA VAL A 146 -7.58 -4.27 -16.49
C VAL A 146 -6.62 -4.44 -17.68
N SER A 147 -7.13 -4.44 -18.92
CA SER A 147 -6.27 -4.45 -20.13
C SER A 147 -5.35 -3.23 -20.14
N ARG A 148 -5.91 -2.07 -19.82
CA ARG A 148 -5.18 -0.80 -19.75
C ARG A 148 -4.14 -0.81 -18.63
N SER A 149 -4.40 -1.44 -17.49
CA SER A 149 -3.45 -1.51 -16.36
C SER A 149 -2.26 -2.42 -16.66
N VAL A 150 -2.49 -3.57 -17.30
CA VAL A 150 -1.41 -4.43 -17.82
C VAL A 150 -0.55 -3.67 -18.83
N ALA A 151 -1.18 -2.99 -19.78
CA ALA A 151 -0.50 -2.18 -20.79
C ALA A 151 0.29 -1.02 -20.17
N THR A 152 -0.29 -0.32 -19.18
CA THR A 152 0.36 0.78 -18.43
C THR A 152 1.59 0.28 -17.70
N TRP A 153 1.49 -0.86 -16.99
CA TRP A 153 2.62 -1.46 -16.29
C TRP A 153 3.74 -1.84 -17.27
N MET A 154 3.41 -2.57 -18.34
CA MET A 154 4.40 -3.02 -19.33
C MET A 154 5.03 -1.85 -20.11
N ALA A 155 4.24 -0.85 -20.50
CA ALA A 155 4.73 0.35 -21.19
C ALA A 155 5.62 1.21 -20.28
N SER A 156 5.40 1.20 -18.96
CA SER A 156 6.24 1.97 -18.03
C SER A 156 7.67 1.43 -17.90
N GLY A 157 7.89 0.14 -18.17
CA GLY A 157 9.17 -0.55 -17.94
C GLY A 157 9.54 -0.73 -16.45
N ILE A 158 8.64 -0.43 -15.51
CA ILE A 158 8.92 -0.49 -14.07
C ILE A 158 8.70 -1.93 -13.56
N ASN A 159 9.77 -2.61 -13.16
CA ASN A 159 9.71 -4.02 -12.74
C ASN A 159 9.26 -4.23 -11.26
N GLY A 160 9.56 -3.27 -10.38
CA GLY A 160 9.53 -3.49 -8.92
C GLY A 160 10.84 -4.10 -8.40
N GLY A 161 10.95 -4.31 -7.09
CA GLY A 161 12.11 -4.93 -6.44
C GLY A 161 12.31 -6.44 -6.66
N GLY A 162 11.75 -7.01 -7.74
CA GLY A 162 11.82 -8.45 -8.08
C GLY A 162 12.71 -8.75 -9.30
N PRO A 163 12.63 -9.97 -9.85
CA PRO A 163 13.28 -10.31 -11.12
C PRO A 163 12.88 -9.32 -12.22
N ILE A 164 13.83 -8.99 -13.09
CA ILE A 164 13.55 -8.17 -14.27
C ILE A 164 12.73 -9.01 -15.24
N THR A 165 11.47 -8.62 -15.45
CA THR A 165 10.53 -9.22 -16.40
C THR A 165 10.27 -8.33 -17.61
N LEU A 166 10.53 -7.03 -17.48
CA LEU A 166 10.38 -6.01 -18.52
C LEU A 166 11.76 -5.47 -18.88
N HIS A 167 12.18 -5.69 -20.13
CA HIS A 167 13.46 -5.19 -20.66
C HIS A 167 13.35 -3.83 -21.33
N GLU A 168 12.13 -3.41 -21.67
CA GLU A 168 11.83 -2.17 -22.40
C GLU A 168 10.65 -1.44 -21.74
N GLY A 169 10.65 -0.11 -21.89
CA GLY A 169 9.57 0.78 -21.46
C GLY A 169 9.83 2.20 -21.91
N ASP A 170 8.76 2.98 -22.01
CA ASP A 170 8.76 4.39 -22.37
C ASP A 170 7.82 5.15 -21.41
N LEU A 171 8.28 5.28 -20.16
CA LEU A 171 7.57 6.06 -19.16
C LEU A 171 7.35 7.52 -19.62
N PRO A 172 8.33 8.23 -20.23
CA PRO A 172 8.09 9.57 -20.77
C PRO A 172 6.98 9.63 -21.81
N GLY A 173 6.98 8.74 -22.80
CA GLY A 173 5.94 8.69 -23.84
C GLY A 173 4.57 8.30 -23.28
N LEU A 174 4.53 7.37 -22.32
CA LEU A 174 3.31 7.01 -21.59
C LEU A 174 2.74 8.22 -20.83
N MET A 175 3.56 8.96 -20.10
CA MET A 175 3.13 10.15 -19.37
C MET A 175 2.68 11.28 -20.32
N SER A 176 3.41 11.50 -21.42
CA SER A 176 2.99 12.44 -22.47
C SER A 176 1.64 12.04 -23.08
N GLY A 177 1.39 10.74 -23.24
CA GLY A 177 0.10 10.21 -23.65
C GLY A 177 -1.02 10.56 -22.68
N PHE A 178 -0.81 10.38 -21.37
CA PHE A 178 -1.78 10.78 -20.35
C PHE A 178 -1.98 12.30 -20.27
N GLU A 179 -0.93 13.11 -20.46
CA GLU A 179 -1.05 14.58 -20.51
C GLU A 179 -1.95 15.03 -21.67
N LYS A 180 -1.88 14.36 -22.84
CA LYS A 180 -2.81 14.60 -23.96
C LYS A 180 -4.27 14.26 -23.61
N LEU A 181 -4.49 13.38 -22.63
CA LEU A 181 -5.81 13.07 -22.07
C LEU A 181 -6.21 14.01 -20.91
N GLY A 182 -5.44 15.07 -20.65
CA GLY A 182 -5.73 16.04 -19.59
C GLY A 182 -5.14 15.70 -18.22
N LEU A 183 -4.15 14.80 -18.13
CA LEU A 183 -3.37 14.62 -16.91
C LEU A 183 -2.59 15.90 -16.57
N PRO A 184 -2.68 16.44 -15.34
CA PRO A 184 -1.88 17.59 -14.94
C PRO A 184 -0.37 17.30 -15.04
N HIS A 185 0.37 18.21 -15.66
CA HIS A 185 1.83 18.10 -15.79
C HIS A 185 2.58 17.90 -14.44
N PRO A 186 2.18 18.55 -13.32
CA PRO A 186 2.78 18.27 -12.01
C PRO A 186 2.67 16.80 -11.58
N LEU A 187 1.55 16.14 -11.90
CA LEU A 187 1.35 14.73 -11.58
C LEU A 187 2.20 13.81 -12.48
N SER A 188 2.26 14.09 -13.78
CA SER A 188 3.17 13.41 -14.73
C SER A 188 4.63 13.46 -14.26
N SER A 189 5.09 14.66 -13.90
CA SER A 189 6.44 14.88 -13.35
C SER A 189 6.65 14.12 -12.03
N ALA A 190 5.64 14.08 -11.17
CA ALA A 190 5.69 13.32 -9.93
C ALA A 190 5.82 11.82 -10.19
N VAL A 191 5.09 11.26 -11.15
CA VAL A 191 5.18 9.83 -11.50
C VAL A 191 6.58 9.48 -11.98
N ALA A 192 7.18 10.31 -12.85
CA ALA A 192 8.55 10.12 -13.33
C ALA A 192 9.59 10.17 -12.17
N ALA A 193 9.47 11.14 -11.28
CA ALA A 193 10.36 11.26 -10.13
C ALA A 193 10.17 10.10 -9.12
N ALA A 194 8.92 9.72 -8.86
CA ALA A 194 8.55 8.65 -7.94
C ALA A 194 8.96 7.27 -8.47
N SER A 195 8.87 7.02 -9.78
CA SER A 195 9.34 5.77 -10.39
C SER A 195 10.84 5.62 -10.21
N GLY A 196 11.61 6.69 -10.38
CA GLY A 196 13.05 6.73 -10.11
C GLY A 196 13.38 6.43 -8.64
N LYS A 197 12.66 7.05 -7.70
CA LYS A 197 12.89 6.95 -6.25
C LYS A 197 12.46 5.61 -5.65
N THR A 198 11.28 5.12 -6.06
CA THR A 198 10.63 3.94 -5.47
C THR A 198 10.88 2.69 -6.28
N LYS A 199 11.11 2.79 -7.59
CA LYS A 199 11.18 1.63 -8.50
C LYS A 199 9.94 0.72 -8.45
N GLU A 200 8.83 1.18 -7.85
CA GLU A 200 7.60 0.40 -7.73
C GLU A 200 6.61 0.82 -8.82
N PRO A 201 5.99 -0.14 -9.54
CA PRO A 201 5.10 0.16 -10.66
C PRO A 201 3.75 0.77 -10.26
N ILE A 202 3.39 0.72 -8.97
CA ILE A 202 2.14 1.30 -8.46
C ILE A 202 1.98 2.78 -8.83
N VAL A 203 3.08 3.52 -8.95
CA VAL A 203 3.05 4.96 -9.28
C VAL A 203 2.43 5.23 -10.65
N ALA A 204 2.52 4.28 -11.58
CA ALA A 204 1.97 4.42 -12.93
C ALA A 204 0.45 4.18 -12.98
N MET A 205 -0.15 3.61 -11.92
CA MET A 205 -1.60 3.37 -11.88
C MET A 205 -2.41 4.63 -11.59
N VAL A 206 -1.82 5.64 -10.92
CA VAL A 206 -2.52 6.90 -10.60
C VAL A 206 -2.91 7.68 -11.87
N PRO A 207 -2.01 7.91 -12.86
CA PRO A 207 -2.39 8.50 -14.14
C PRO A 207 -3.47 7.74 -14.91
N LEU A 208 -3.42 6.40 -14.88
CA LEU A 208 -4.42 5.56 -15.52
C LEU A 208 -5.81 5.77 -14.90
N LEU A 209 -5.90 5.73 -13.57
CA LEU A 209 -7.16 5.97 -12.86
C LEU A 209 -7.68 7.38 -13.14
N TRP A 210 -6.81 8.39 -13.11
CA TRP A 210 -7.19 9.76 -13.44
C TRP A 210 -7.83 9.85 -14.83
N ALA A 211 -7.17 9.28 -15.84
CA ALA A 211 -7.70 9.25 -17.20
C ALA A 211 -9.02 8.47 -17.30
N ALA A 212 -9.14 7.31 -16.64
CA ALA A 212 -10.35 6.49 -16.65
C ALA A 212 -11.57 7.24 -16.08
N ILE A 213 -11.39 7.89 -14.92
CA ILE A 213 -12.45 8.68 -14.27
C ILE A 213 -12.85 9.88 -15.13
N LYS A 214 -11.87 10.60 -15.71
CA LYS A 214 -12.15 11.74 -16.59
C LYS A 214 -12.85 11.34 -17.88
N GLN A 215 -12.45 10.23 -18.49
CA GLN A 215 -13.09 9.69 -19.69
C GLN A 215 -14.53 9.23 -19.41
N ALA A 216 -14.81 8.73 -18.20
CA ALA A 216 -16.16 8.40 -17.76
C ALA A 216 -17.02 9.63 -17.44
N GLY A 217 -16.44 10.83 -17.37
CA GLY A 217 -17.15 12.06 -16.99
C GLY A 217 -17.58 12.08 -15.52
N GLU A 218 -16.91 11.30 -14.66
CA GLU A 218 -17.32 11.13 -13.27
C GLU A 218 -16.62 12.12 -12.32
N GLU A 219 -17.33 12.47 -11.25
CA GLU A 219 -16.78 13.21 -10.12
C GLU A 219 -16.49 12.26 -8.96
N LEU A 220 -15.40 12.53 -8.25
CA LEU A 220 -15.04 11.77 -7.07
C LEU A 220 -15.91 12.18 -5.89
N THR A 221 -16.46 11.17 -5.22
CA THR A 221 -17.17 11.36 -3.95
C THR A 221 -16.30 10.87 -2.81
N VAL A 222 -16.37 11.53 -1.64
CA VAL A 222 -15.62 11.09 -0.45
C VAL A 222 -16.61 10.51 0.55
N ILE A 223 -16.46 9.23 0.86
CA ILE A 223 -17.27 8.52 1.84
C ILE A 223 -16.44 8.31 3.10
N LYS A 224 -17.07 8.52 4.26
CA LYS A 224 -16.48 8.15 5.54
C LYS A 224 -16.84 6.70 5.85
N ASP A 225 -15.86 5.81 5.83
CA ASP A 225 -16.07 4.39 6.12
C ASP A 225 -16.00 4.12 7.64
N GLN A 226 -16.69 3.08 8.10
CA GLN A 226 -16.57 2.63 9.48
C GLN A 226 -15.28 1.82 9.65
N LEU A 227 -14.39 2.30 10.50
CA LEU A 227 -13.15 1.60 10.81
C LEU A 227 -13.41 0.35 11.66
N PRO A 228 -12.76 -0.80 11.36
CA PRO A 228 -12.81 -1.99 12.21
C PRO A 228 -12.26 -1.70 13.61
N PRO A 229 -12.81 -2.36 14.66
CA PRO A 229 -12.34 -2.17 16.02
C PRO A 229 -10.87 -2.54 16.15
N SER A 230 -10.15 -1.79 17.00
CA SER A 230 -8.75 -2.04 17.30
C SER A 230 -8.49 -1.81 18.78
N ILE A 231 -7.66 -2.65 19.38
CA ILE A 231 -7.25 -2.49 20.78
C ILE A 231 -5.85 -1.90 20.87
N SER A 232 -5.58 -1.16 21.94
CA SER A 232 -4.24 -0.64 22.23
C SER A 232 -3.36 -1.73 22.85
N CYS A 233 -2.26 -2.06 22.18
CA CYS A 233 -1.21 -2.94 22.65
C CYS A 233 -0.05 -2.07 23.17
N ARG A 234 -0.12 -1.63 24.43
CA ARG A 234 0.86 -0.71 25.05
C ARG A 234 1.08 0.57 24.23
N GLY A 235 -0.01 1.17 23.75
CA GLY A 235 0.04 2.40 22.94
C GLY A 235 0.21 2.19 21.44
N VAL A 236 0.44 0.95 20.97
CA VAL A 236 0.42 0.62 19.53
C VAL A 236 -0.91 -0.06 19.20
N PRO A 237 -1.72 0.45 18.24
CA PRO A 237 -2.96 -0.21 17.90
C PRO A 237 -2.74 -1.57 17.21
N SER A 238 -3.66 -2.50 17.45
CA SER A 238 -3.53 -3.90 17.02
C SER A 238 -3.40 -4.07 15.50
N TYR A 239 -4.03 -3.20 14.70
CA TYR A 239 -3.96 -3.23 13.24
C TYR A 239 -2.53 -3.02 12.69
N ALA A 240 -1.60 -2.47 13.49
CA ALA A 240 -0.21 -2.29 13.08
C ALA A 240 0.55 -3.62 13.00
N PHE A 241 0.06 -4.66 13.67
CA PHE A 241 0.64 -6.01 13.68
C PHE A 241 0.00 -6.91 12.62
N ASP A 242 0.36 -6.69 11.36
CA ASP A 242 -0.17 -7.40 10.20
C ASP A 242 0.87 -8.35 9.55
N LYS A 243 0.57 -8.82 8.34
CA LYS A 243 1.45 -9.64 7.50
C LYS A 243 2.81 -9.01 7.16
N HIS A 244 3.01 -7.71 7.42
CA HIS A 244 4.29 -7.03 7.19
C HIS A 244 5.16 -6.92 8.46
N THR A 245 4.67 -7.42 9.59
CA THR A 245 5.40 -7.40 10.87
C THR A 245 5.65 -8.81 11.39
N ARG A 246 6.79 -9.03 12.06
CA ARG A 246 7.12 -10.34 12.65
C ARG A 246 6.10 -10.76 13.70
N LEU A 247 5.63 -9.82 14.51
CA LEU A 247 4.62 -10.10 15.55
C LEU A 247 3.26 -10.43 14.92
N GLY A 248 2.80 -9.68 13.91
CA GLY A 248 1.54 -9.98 13.23
C GLY A 248 1.53 -11.36 12.58
N LYS A 249 2.62 -11.72 11.91
CA LYS A 249 2.84 -13.08 11.39
C LYS A 249 2.76 -14.17 12.48
N HIS A 250 3.37 -13.92 13.63
CA HIS A 250 3.32 -14.85 14.76
C HIS A 250 1.91 -14.93 15.37
N ALA A 251 1.18 -13.81 15.44
CA ALA A 251 -0.19 -13.77 15.93
C ALA A 251 -1.12 -14.59 15.03
N VAL A 252 -1.01 -14.46 13.71
CA VAL A 252 -1.77 -15.29 12.75
C VAL A 252 -1.46 -16.78 12.91
N ALA A 253 -0.18 -17.14 13.06
CA ALA A 253 0.20 -18.54 13.30
C ALA A 253 -0.32 -19.09 14.64
N GLN A 254 -0.55 -18.23 15.64
CA GLN A 254 -1.19 -18.61 16.90
C GLN A 254 -2.71 -18.70 16.74
N LEU A 255 -3.34 -17.80 15.97
CA LEU A 255 -4.78 -17.84 15.68
C LEU A 255 -5.17 -19.16 15.02
N LEU A 256 -4.40 -19.63 14.02
CA LEU A 256 -4.65 -20.93 13.37
C LEU A 256 -4.54 -22.13 14.33
N ARG A 257 -3.78 -22.00 15.42
CA ARG A 257 -3.64 -23.05 16.45
C ARG A 257 -4.76 -22.98 17.49
N GLU A 258 -5.18 -21.77 17.87
CA GLU A 258 -6.15 -21.55 18.96
C GLU A 258 -7.60 -21.46 18.48
N ASN A 259 -7.86 -21.17 17.20
CA ASN A 259 -9.20 -20.92 16.66
C ASN A 259 -9.61 -21.98 15.63
N ASN A 260 -10.38 -22.97 16.09
CA ASN A 260 -10.89 -24.05 15.24
C ASN A 260 -11.76 -23.53 14.09
N THR A 261 -12.65 -22.56 14.34
CA THR A 261 -13.55 -22.00 13.33
C THR A 261 -12.79 -21.42 12.14
N VAL A 262 -11.72 -20.65 12.40
CA VAL A 262 -10.88 -20.10 11.33
C VAL A 262 -10.10 -21.21 10.63
N ARG A 263 -9.48 -22.12 11.38
CA ARG A 263 -8.67 -23.20 10.82
C ARG A 263 -9.49 -24.12 9.91
N ASP A 264 -10.66 -24.56 10.39
CA ASP A 264 -11.50 -25.53 9.72
C ASP A 264 -12.05 -24.91 8.41
N CYS A 265 -12.57 -23.67 8.47
CA CYS A 265 -12.99 -22.94 7.27
C CYS A 265 -11.86 -22.74 6.24
N VAL A 266 -10.64 -22.43 6.68
CA VAL A 266 -9.49 -22.31 5.77
C VAL A 266 -9.14 -23.66 5.14
N SER A 267 -9.22 -24.76 5.90
CA SER A 267 -8.90 -26.10 5.41
C SER A 267 -9.86 -26.63 4.36
N ASP A 268 -11.09 -26.09 4.29
CA ASP A 268 -12.07 -26.43 3.24
C ASP A 268 -11.64 -25.95 1.84
N TYR A 269 -10.79 -24.91 1.76
CA TYR A 269 -10.45 -24.26 0.49
C TYR A 269 -8.96 -24.30 0.13
N VAL A 270 -8.07 -24.33 1.12
CA VAL A 270 -6.62 -24.27 0.87
C VAL A 270 -5.85 -25.35 1.63
N PRO A 271 -4.78 -25.90 1.02
CA PRO A 271 -3.95 -26.91 1.68
C PRO A 271 -3.20 -26.31 2.88
N GLU A 272 -2.93 -27.14 3.88
CA GLU A 272 -2.35 -26.75 5.17
C GLU A 272 -1.09 -25.88 5.03
N PHE A 273 -0.19 -26.22 4.10
CA PHE A 273 1.06 -25.48 3.89
C PHE A 273 0.85 -24.02 3.43
N ARG A 274 -0.34 -23.66 2.94
CA ARG A 274 -0.72 -22.28 2.56
C ARG A 274 -1.65 -21.60 3.56
N ALA A 275 -2.19 -22.33 4.53
CA ALA A 275 -3.19 -21.81 5.47
C ALA A 275 -2.71 -20.54 6.19
N ARG A 276 -1.44 -20.47 6.57
CA ARG A 276 -0.87 -19.29 7.22
C ARG A 276 -0.84 -18.07 6.31
N ASP A 277 -0.30 -18.17 5.10
CA ASP A 277 -0.23 -17.05 4.16
C ASP A 277 -1.64 -16.56 3.79
N MET A 278 -2.59 -17.49 3.71
CA MET A 278 -4.00 -17.21 3.48
C MET A 278 -4.62 -16.37 4.61
N VAL A 279 -4.45 -16.79 5.87
CA VAL A 279 -4.95 -16.03 7.02
C VAL A 279 -4.19 -14.71 7.21
N GLU A 280 -2.90 -14.66 6.88
CA GLU A 280 -2.12 -13.40 6.87
C GLU A 280 -2.74 -12.37 5.91
N MET A 281 -3.17 -12.81 4.72
CA MET A 281 -3.84 -11.95 3.73
C MET A 281 -5.27 -11.59 4.16
N ALA A 282 -6.06 -12.55 4.61
CA ALA A 282 -7.43 -12.31 5.08
C ALA A 282 -7.46 -11.35 6.28
N ALA A 283 -6.54 -11.49 7.24
CA ALA A 283 -6.39 -10.58 8.36
C ALA A 283 -6.02 -9.17 7.90
N PHE A 284 -5.16 -9.05 6.87
CA PHE A 284 -4.82 -7.75 6.30
C PHE A 284 -6.06 -7.01 5.75
N TYR A 285 -6.96 -7.70 5.05
CA TYR A 285 -8.24 -7.13 4.60
C TYR A 285 -9.30 -6.97 5.70
N ALA A 286 -9.16 -7.67 6.84
CA ALA A 286 -10.07 -7.53 7.96
C ALA A 286 -9.89 -6.21 8.72
N ASP A 287 -8.66 -5.72 8.89
CA ASP A 287 -8.40 -4.51 9.71
C ASP A 287 -7.34 -3.54 9.18
N ALA A 288 -6.31 -4.03 8.49
CA ALA A 288 -5.16 -3.23 8.08
C ALA A 288 -5.43 -2.37 6.83
N VAL A 289 -6.36 -2.78 5.95
CA VAL A 289 -6.72 -2.07 4.71
C VAL A 289 -7.75 -0.95 4.92
N ALA A 290 -8.37 -0.87 6.09
CA ALA A 290 -9.44 0.09 6.37
C ALA A 290 -9.02 1.56 6.11
N LEU A 291 -9.87 2.27 5.37
CA LEU A 291 -9.75 3.70 5.05
C LEU A 291 -10.71 4.49 5.93
N ASP A 292 -10.35 5.69 6.38
CA ASP A 292 -11.33 6.59 7.06
C ASP A 292 -12.15 7.38 6.04
N ARG A 293 -11.49 8.00 5.06
CA ARG A 293 -12.11 8.87 4.05
C ARG A 293 -11.82 8.34 2.64
N ARG A 294 -12.58 7.36 2.18
CA ARG A 294 -12.36 6.73 0.87
C ARG A 294 -12.95 7.60 -0.25
N VAL A 295 -12.18 7.79 -1.33
CA VAL A 295 -12.75 8.29 -2.59
C VAL A 295 -13.44 7.16 -3.32
N THR A 296 -14.61 7.45 -3.87
CA THR A 296 -15.43 6.50 -4.61
C THR A 296 -15.95 7.08 -5.92
N TRP A 297 -16.05 6.20 -6.90
CA TRP A 297 -16.65 6.40 -8.23
C TRP A 297 -17.25 5.07 -8.69
N THR A 298 -17.83 5.01 -9.89
CA THR A 298 -18.68 3.89 -10.32
C THR A 298 -17.98 2.53 -10.28
N GLN A 299 -16.68 2.47 -10.53
CA GLN A 299 -15.93 1.20 -10.53
C GLN A 299 -15.25 0.85 -9.20
N SER A 300 -15.29 1.71 -8.18
CA SER A 300 -14.54 1.52 -6.93
C SER A 300 -14.82 0.18 -6.24
N VAL A 301 -16.11 -0.20 -6.13
CA VAL A 301 -16.50 -1.47 -5.49
C VAL A 301 -15.98 -2.68 -6.27
N GLY A 302 -16.06 -2.62 -7.60
CA GLY A 302 -15.55 -3.69 -8.47
C GLY A 302 -14.03 -3.84 -8.39
N LEU A 303 -13.30 -2.72 -8.34
CA LEU A 303 -11.84 -2.72 -8.21
C LEU A 303 -11.38 -3.24 -6.84
N GLU A 304 -12.09 -2.90 -5.76
CA GLU A 304 -11.80 -3.44 -4.43
C GLU A 304 -12.01 -4.96 -4.38
N ALA A 305 -13.14 -5.45 -4.90
CA ALA A 305 -13.41 -6.88 -4.98
C ALA A 305 -12.35 -7.62 -5.81
N LEU A 306 -11.98 -7.06 -6.98
CA LEU A 306 -10.95 -7.61 -7.86
C LEU A 306 -9.57 -7.63 -7.19
N GLY A 307 -9.22 -6.59 -6.43
CA GLY A 307 -8.00 -6.52 -5.65
C GLY A 307 -7.92 -7.61 -4.58
N ILE A 308 -9.00 -7.78 -3.80
CA ILE A 308 -9.10 -8.84 -2.77
C ILE A 308 -9.00 -10.22 -3.42
N GLU A 309 -9.76 -10.47 -4.48
CA GLU A 309 -9.73 -11.75 -5.22
C GLU A 309 -8.32 -12.04 -5.74
N THR A 310 -7.66 -11.07 -6.39
CA THR A 310 -6.29 -11.22 -6.89
C THR A 310 -5.32 -11.61 -5.78
N ASP A 311 -5.38 -10.90 -4.65
CA ASP A 311 -4.44 -11.11 -3.55
C ASP A 311 -4.61 -12.46 -2.86
N MET A 312 -5.83 -12.98 -2.84
CA MET A 312 -6.16 -14.29 -2.28
C MET A 312 -5.84 -15.42 -3.28
N THR A 313 -6.24 -15.26 -4.55
CA THR A 313 -6.03 -16.28 -5.59
C THR A 313 -4.57 -16.46 -5.97
N LYS A 314 -3.74 -15.41 -5.93
CA LYS A 314 -2.27 -15.54 -6.14
C LYS A 314 -1.60 -16.38 -5.04
N ILE A 315 -2.18 -16.44 -3.85
CA ILE A 315 -1.73 -17.32 -2.75
C ILE A 315 -2.32 -18.73 -2.93
N GLY A 316 -3.19 -18.97 -3.89
CA GLY A 316 -3.77 -20.29 -4.19
C GLY A 316 -5.12 -20.53 -3.54
N CYS A 317 -5.83 -19.48 -3.11
CA CYS A 317 -7.26 -19.60 -2.77
C CYS A 317 -8.07 -19.84 -4.04
N PRO A 318 -9.00 -20.81 -4.08
CA PRO A 318 -10.04 -20.82 -5.10
C PRO A 318 -10.98 -19.61 -4.90
N VAL A 319 -11.63 -19.13 -5.97
CA VAL A 319 -12.45 -17.91 -5.95
C VAL A 319 -13.60 -18.03 -4.94
N GLU A 320 -14.24 -19.19 -4.87
CA GLU A 320 -15.31 -19.51 -3.93
C GLU A 320 -14.87 -19.48 -2.46
N GLY A 321 -13.56 -19.57 -2.18
CA GLY A 321 -13.00 -19.49 -0.83
C GLY A 321 -12.68 -18.07 -0.37
N VAL A 322 -12.62 -17.08 -1.27
CA VAL A 322 -12.21 -15.71 -0.97
C VAL A 322 -13.12 -15.07 0.08
N LEU A 323 -14.43 -15.10 -0.16
CA LEU A 323 -15.41 -14.49 0.74
C LEU A 323 -15.57 -15.26 2.07
N PRO A 324 -15.71 -16.60 2.09
CA PRO A 324 -15.75 -17.38 3.33
C PRO A 324 -14.55 -17.12 4.25
N ILE A 325 -13.33 -17.16 3.70
CA ILE A 325 -12.11 -16.99 4.50
C ILE A 325 -11.98 -15.55 5.01
N THR A 326 -12.23 -14.54 4.18
CA THR A 326 -12.16 -13.14 4.65
C THR A 326 -13.20 -12.86 5.73
N ASN A 327 -14.41 -13.40 5.59
CA ASN A 327 -15.47 -13.24 6.58
C ASN A 327 -15.18 -13.99 7.89
N VAL A 328 -14.70 -15.23 7.85
CA VAL A 328 -14.39 -15.98 9.09
C VAL A 328 -13.28 -15.29 9.88
N VAL A 329 -12.26 -14.74 9.21
CA VAL A 329 -11.19 -14.00 9.88
C VAL A 329 -11.70 -12.67 10.43
N ARG A 330 -12.52 -11.93 9.67
CA ARG A 330 -13.15 -10.68 10.15
C ARG A 330 -14.02 -10.91 11.38
N ASN A 331 -14.81 -11.98 11.40
CA ASN A 331 -15.68 -12.34 12.54
C ASN A 331 -14.89 -12.84 13.76
N ASN A 332 -13.61 -13.16 13.60
CA ASN A 332 -12.72 -13.61 14.68
C ASN A 332 -11.59 -12.60 14.95
N LEU A 333 -11.76 -11.35 14.53
CA LEU A 333 -10.75 -10.29 14.67
C LEU A 333 -10.44 -9.99 16.14
N ASP A 334 -11.42 -10.09 17.04
CA ASP A 334 -11.23 -9.89 18.48
C ASP A 334 -10.25 -10.93 19.07
N HIS A 335 -10.39 -12.20 18.69
CA HIS A 335 -9.46 -13.25 19.12
C HIS A 335 -8.04 -12.98 18.57
N LEU A 336 -7.91 -12.53 17.31
CA LEU A 336 -6.61 -12.13 16.76
C LEU A 336 -6.00 -10.93 17.53
N ASN A 337 -6.84 -9.96 17.91
CA ASN A 337 -6.43 -8.81 18.69
C ASN A 337 -5.92 -9.21 20.08
N ASP A 338 -6.63 -10.10 20.78
CA ASP A 338 -6.19 -10.64 22.08
C ASP A 338 -4.84 -11.34 21.98
N ILE A 339 -4.63 -12.14 20.93
CA ILE A 339 -3.34 -12.78 20.65
C ILE A 339 -2.24 -11.73 20.44
N ARG A 340 -2.47 -10.70 19.61
CA ARG A 340 -1.51 -9.61 19.37
C ARG A 340 -1.12 -8.91 20.68
N GLN A 341 -2.10 -8.61 21.53
CA GLN A 341 -1.87 -7.96 22.81
C GLN A 341 -1.05 -8.84 23.78
N ARG A 342 -1.39 -10.14 23.91
CA ARG A 342 -0.63 -11.10 24.72
C ARG A 342 0.82 -11.24 24.23
N LEU A 343 1.02 -11.36 22.92
CA LEU A 343 2.34 -11.51 22.32
C LEU A 343 3.20 -10.25 22.50
N PHE A 344 2.62 -9.05 22.32
CA PHE A 344 3.38 -7.81 22.49
C PHE A 344 3.71 -7.55 23.96
N SER A 345 2.81 -7.94 24.87
CA SER A 345 3.03 -7.80 26.31
C SER A 345 4.13 -8.72 26.84
N SER A 346 4.18 -9.96 26.34
CA SER A 346 5.17 -10.97 26.76
C SER A 346 6.54 -10.79 26.10
N LYS A 347 6.61 -10.46 24.80
CA LYS A 347 7.87 -10.41 24.03
C LYS A 347 8.43 -9.00 23.80
N GLY A 348 7.66 -7.94 24.07
CA GLY A 348 8.03 -6.56 23.75
C GLY A 348 9.28 -6.04 24.47
N LEU A 349 9.71 -6.68 25.56
CA LEU A 349 10.93 -6.29 26.29
C LEU A 349 12.21 -6.90 25.70
N GLU A 350 12.17 -8.14 25.21
CA GLU A 350 13.39 -8.84 24.75
C GLU A 350 13.80 -8.46 23.31
N ALA A 351 12.82 -8.21 22.42
CA ALA A 351 13.09 -7.93 21.01
C ALA A 351 13.61 -6.51 20.77
N ALA A 352 13.10 -5.51 21.51
CA ALA A 352 13.55 -4.12 21.39
C ALA A 352 15.03 -3.93 21.79
N GLN A 353 15.54 -4.78 22.68
CA GLN A 353 16.94 -4.75 23.13
C GLN A 353 17.93 -5.34 22.11
N ARG A 354 17.48 -6.23 21.20
CA ARG A 354 18.38 -6.92 20.24
C ARG A 354 18.56 -6.22 18.89
N THR A 355 17.85 -5.11 18.63
CA THR A 355 17.89 -4.37 17.35
C THR A 355 18.62 -3.03 17.38
N LEU A 356 19.52 -2.79 18.35
CA LEU A 356 20.53 -1.73 18.22
C LEU A 356 21.51 -2.11 17.08
N PRO A 357 21.80 -1.22 16.13
CA PRO A 357 22.50 -1.60 14.91
C PRO A 357 23.97 -1.93 15.20
N LEU A 358 24.39 -3.11 14.76
CA LEU A 358 25.74 -3.29 14.20
C LEU A 358 25.89 -2.27 13.08
N THR A 359 26.66 -1.23 13.34
CA THR A 359 27.21 -0.30 12.35
C THR A 359 28.00 -1.11 11.31
N ARG A 360 27.35 -1.54 10.22
CA ARG A 360 28.08 -1.92 9.02
C ARG A 360 28.52 -0.63 8.35
N GLY A 361 29.82 -0.39 8.42
CA GLY A 361 30.48 0.76 7.84
C GLY A 361 30.09 0.98 6.39
N ALA A 362 29.84 2.25 6.08
CA ALA A 362 29.94 2.73 4.72
C ALA A 362 31.29 2.29 4.14
N LYS A 363 31.24 1.62 2.99
CA LYS A 363 32.36 1.64 2.05
C LYS A 363 31.98 2.63 0.93
N PRO A 364 32.99 3.36 0.42
CA PRO A 364 32.83 4.61 -0.32
C PRO A 364 31.98 4.50 -1.58
#